data_AF-A0A1U7XUS1-F1
#
_entry.id   AF-A0A1U7XUS1-F1
#
_cell.length_a   1.000
_cell.length_b   1.000
_cell.length_c   1.000
_cell.angle_alpha   90.00
_cell.angle_beta   90.00
_cell.angle_gamma   90.00
#
_symmetry.space_group_name_H-M   'P 1'
#
loop_
_entity.id
_entity.type
_entity.pdbx_description
1 polymer ?
#
loop_
_entity_poly.entity_id
_entity_poly.type
_entity_poly.pdbx_seq_one_letter_code
_entity_poly.pdbx_strand_id
1 'polypeptide(L)'
;MDFKAFLLEYMPNGSLEQLLHSDDYFLNMIQRLDIMHQLWNISIMSHGYAAVVVHRDLKPSNVLLDERLVGHVSDFGLTKLLGEGESIAHTNTLATMGYIAPEYGSVGLVSRRCDVYSYGIMLMETFTRKKPYDEMFQENLSMRS
;
A
#
# COMPACT_ATOMS: atom_id res chain seq x y z
N MET A 1 17.98 -28.94 -7.98
CA MET A 1 17.05 -27.98 -7.36
C MET A 1 17.45 -26.61 -7.87
N ASP A 2 16.57 -25.93 -8.60
CA ASP A 2 16.85 -24.60 -9.14
C ASP A 2 16.34 -23.56 -8.15
N PHE A 3 17.25 -23.01 -7.34
CA PHE A 3 16.94 -21.89 -6.48
C PHE A 3 16.89 -20.60 -7.32
N LYS A 4 15.82 -19.82 -7.15
CA LYS A 4 15.67 -18.50 -7.77
C LYS A 4 15.57 -17.46 -6.66
N ALA A 5 16.34 -16.39 -6.79
CA ALA A 5 16.32 -15.25 -5.90
C ALA A 5 16.34 -13.94 -6.69
N PHE A 6 15.76 -12.90 -6.11
CA PHE A 6 15.87 -11.53 -6.60
C PHE A 6 16.97 -10.81 -5.81
N LEU A 7 17.91 -10.19 -6.52
CA LEU A 7 18.85 -9.24 -5.94
C LEU A 7 18.28 -7.83 -6.14
N LEU A 8 17.96 -7.16 -5.04
CA LEU A 8 17.38 -5.83 -5.04
C LEU A 8 18.27 -4.87 -4.26
N GLU A 9 18.13 -3.58 -4.54
CA GLU A 9 18.77 -2.54 -3.75
C GLU A 9 18.30 -2.59 -2.28
N TYR A 10 19.24 -2.42 -1.36
CA TYR A 10 18.94 -2.44 0.07
C TYR A 10 18.43 -1.06 0.52
N MET A 11 17.33 -1.06 1.26
CA MET A 11 16.68 0.15 1.77
C MET A 11 17.03 0.32 3.26
N PRO A 12 18.00 1.19 3.62
CA PRO A 12 18.58 1.22 4.96
C PRO A 12 17.65 1.70 6.05
N ASN A 13 16.62 2.49 5.71
CA ASN A 13 15.66 3.01 6.68
C ASN A 13 14.46 2.08 6.91
N GLY A 14 14.49 0.87 6.35
CA GLY A 14 13.44 -0.13 6.54
C GLY A 14 12.12 0.28 5.91
N SER A 15 11.00 -0.18 6.47
CA SER A 15 9.67 0.13 5.97
C SER A 15 9.05 1.37 6.62
N LEU A 16 8.11 1.99 5.92
CA LEU A 16 7.31 3.08 6.47
C LEU A 16 6.52 2.63 7.72
N GLU A 17 6.06 1.38 7.77
CA GLU A 17 5.42 0.82 8.98
C GLU A 17 6.36 0.89 10.19
N GLN A 18 7.62 0.48 10.02
CA GLN A 18 8.61 0.48 11.09
C GLN A 18 8.89 1.90 11.60
N LEU A 19 9.06 2.87 10.71
CA LEU A 19 9.27 4.26 11.12
C LEU A 19 8.00 4.92 11.70
N LEU A 20 6.81 4.57 11.22
CA LEU A 20 5.56 5.13 11.73
C LEU A 20 5.22 4.62 13.14
N HIS A 21 5.62 3.40 13.48
CA HIS A 21 5.27 2.77 14.76
C HIS A 21 6.48 2.58 15.68
N SER A 22 7.61 3.19 15.36
CA SER A 22 8.78 3.25 16.24
C SER A 22 8.57 4.24 17.39
N ASP A 23 9.11 3.88 18.55
CA ASP A 23 9.23 4.75 19.73
C ASP A 23 10.50 5.61 19.68
N ASP A 24 11.50 5.21 18.90
CA ASP A 24 12.81 5.86 18.82
C ASP A 24 12.92 6.87 17.68
N TYR A 25 12.05 6.77 16.67
CA TYR A 25 12.09 7.62 15.48
C TYR A 25 10.70 8.14 15.11
N PHE A 26 10.61 9.45 14.89
CA PHE A 26 9.37 10.13 14.58
C PHE A 26 9.51 10.92 13.28
N LEU A 27 8.83 10.44 12.24
CA LEU A 27 8.66 11.23 11.01
C LEU A 27 7.86 12.49 11.33
N ASN A 28 8.42 13.65 10.99
CA ASN A 28 7.73 14.93 11.09
C ASN A 28 6.67 15.08 9.98
N MET A 29 5.83 16.11 10.09
CA MET A 29 4.72 16.32 9.16
C MET A 29 5.16 16.49 7.71
N ILE A 30 6.27 17.20 7.48
CA ILE A 30 6.79 17.46 6.14
C ILE A 30 7.33 16.18 5.52
N GLN A 31 8.10 15.39 6.29
CA GLN A 31 8.60 14.09 5.82
C GLN A 31 7.46 13.14 5.44
N ARG A 32 6.40 13.09 6.24
CA ARG A 32 5.20 12.29 5.93
C ARG A 32 4.55 12.73 4.63
N LEU A 33 4.36 14.04 4.45
CA LEU A 33 3.79 14.60 3.23
C LEU A 33 4.65 14.29 2.01
N ASP A 34 5.98 14.46 2.12
CA ASP A 34 6.92 14.20 1.05
C ASP A 34 6.90 12.73 0.63
N ILE A 35 6.94 11.80 1.59
CA ILE A 35 6.83 10.35 1.31
C ILE A 35 5.52 10.04 0.59
N MET A 36 4.38 10.52 1.09
CA MET A 36 3.08 10.24 0.48
C MET A 36 2.95 10.84 -0.92
N HIS A 37 3.45 12.06 -1.13
CA HIS A 37 3.47 12.69 -2.45
C HIS A 37 4.33 11.92 -3.47
N GLN A 38 5.51 11.45 -3.06
CA GLN A 38 6.36 10.62 -3.91
C GLN A 38 5.67 9.32 -4.31
N LEU A 39 5.04 8.65 -3.34
CA LEU A 39 4.30 7.41 -3.58
C LEU A 39 3.15 7.61 -4.56
N TRP A 40 2.36 8.69 -4.40
CA TRP A 40 1.28 9.01 -5.34
C TRP A 40 1.79 9.10 -6.79
N ASN A 41 2.90 9.79 -6.99
CA ASN A 41 3.46 10.00 -8.33
C ASN A 41 3.92 8.68 -8.97
N ILE A 42 4.53 7.79 -8.19
CA ILE A 42 5.09 6.53 -8.69
C ILE A 42 4.01 5.46 -8.89
N SER A 43 3.15 5.24 -7.88
CA SER A 43 2.22 4.10 -7.86
C SER A 43 0.85 4.39 -8.45
N ILE A 44 0.36 5.63 -8.34
CA ILE A 44 -1.00 5.98 -8.76
C ILE A 44 -0.99 6.79 -10.05
N MET A 45 -0.06 7.74 -10.17
CA MET A 45 -0.05 8.72 -11.24
C MET A 45 0.76 8.30 -12.47
N SER A 46 1.35 7.10 -12.49
CA SER A 46 2.00 6.54 -13.67
C SER A 46 0.98 6.24 -14.79
N HIS A 47 0.61 7.31 -15.49
CA HIS A 47 -0.31 7.34 -16.63
C HIS A 47 0.53 7.52 -17.89
N GLY A 48 0.86 6.42 -18.56
CA GLY A 48 1.64 6.50 -19.80
C GLY A 48 2.16 5.17 -20.33
N TYR A 49 2.15 4.11 -19.52
CA TYR A 49 2.52 2.78 -19.98
C TYR A 49 1.34 2.08 -20.67
N ALA A 50 1.63 1.36 -21.75
CA ALA A 50 0.65 0.58 -22.52
C ALA A 50 -0.08 -0.48 -21.66
N ALA A 51 0.59 -1.02 -20.64
CA ALA A 51 0.00 -1.91 -19.65
C ALA A 51 -0.25 -1.18 -18.33
N VAL A 52 -1.41 -1.44 -17.74
CA VAL A 52 -1.75 -0.96 -16.41
C VAL A 52 -1.22 -1.96 -15.38
N VAL A 53 -0.35 -1.50 -14.48
CA VAL A 53 0.11 -2.27 -13.33
C VAL A 53 -0.79 -1.95 -12.14
N VAL A 54 -1.44 -2.95 -11.55
CA VAL A 54 -2.20 -2.82 -10.30
C VAL A 54 -1.47 -3.62 -9.21
N HIS A 55 -1.00 -2.94 -8.17
CA HIS A 55 -0.20 -3.54 -7.10
C HIS A 55 -1.03 -4.44 -6.18
N ARG A 56 -2.24 -3.99 -5.82
CA ARG A 56 -3.23 -4.64 -4.94
C ARG A 56 -2.86 -4.80 -3.47
N ASP A 57 -1.67 -4.41 -3.04
CA ASP A 57 -1.23 -4.57 -1.63
C ASP A 57 -0.41 -3.37 -1.16
N LEU A 58 -0.86 -2.16 -1.52
CA LEU A 58 -0.24 -0.93 -1.01
C LEU A 58 -0.57 -0.77 0.47
N LYS A 59 0.48 -0.74 1.30
CA LYS A 59 0.42 -0.56 2.76
C LYS A 59 1.78 -0.07 3.26
N PRO A 60 1.87 0.53 4.46
CA PRO A 60 3.14 1.02 5.01
C PRO A 60 4.27 -0.02 5.06
N SER A 61 3.99 -1.30 5.26
CA SER A 61 5.03 -2.35 5.28
C SER A 61 5.61 -2.67 3.92
N ASN A 62 4.90 -2.35 2.84
CA ASN A 62 5.36 -2.53 1.46
C ASN A 62 5.97 -1.24 0.87
N VAL A 63 6.11 -0.18 1.67
CA VAL A 63 6.86 1.02 1.32
C VAL A 63 8.20 0.96 2.04
N LEU A 64 9.28 0.83 1.29
CA LEU A 64 10.64 0.86 1.81
C LEU A 64 11.26 2.24 1.62
N LEU A 65 12.18 2.61 2.51
CA LEU A 65 12.79 3.94 2.54
C LEU A 65 14.29 3.86 2.31
N ASP A 66 14.76 4.60 1.31
CA ASP A 66 16.19 4.72 1.03
C ASP A 66 16.90 5.63 2.04
N GLU A 67 18.21 5.83 1.86
CA GLU A 67 19.05 6.66 2.76
C GLU A 67 18.57 8.12 2.90
N ARG A 68 17.79 8.62 1.93
CA ARG A 68 17.26 9.99 1.89
C ARG A 68 15.79 10.06 2.29
N LEU A 69 15.23 8.99 2.83
CA LEU A 69 13.81 8.83 3.16
C LEU A 69 12.88 8.98 1.94
N VAL A 70 13.38 8.62 0.75
CA VAL A 70 12.53 8.52 -0.44
C VAL A 70 11.78 7.18 -0.41
N GLY A 71 10.47 7.24 -0.68
CA GLY A 71 9.60 6.07 -0.65
C GLY A 71 9.66 5.22 -1.92
N HIS A 72 9.94 3.93 -1.75
CA HIS A 72 9.98 2.93 -2.82
C HIS A 72 8.92 1.86 -2.56
N VAL A 73 8.09 1.58 -3.57
CA VAL A 73 7.08 0.52 -3.48
C VAL A 73 7.76 -0.84 -3.69
N SER A 74 7.41 -1.81 -2.84
CA SER A 74 7.97 -3.15 -2.81
C SER A 74 6.86 -4.21 -2.71
N ASP A 75 7.26 -5.49 -2.79
CA ASP A 75 6.35 -6.64 -2.75
C ASP A 75 5.28 -6.65 -3.86
N PHE A 76 5.76 -6.85 -5.08
CA PHE A 76 4.91 -7.01 -6.25
C PHE A 76 4.31 -8.43 -6.38
N GLY A 77 4.35 -9.27 -5.33
CA GLY A 77 3.91 -10.67 -5.38
C GLY A 77 2.41 -10.83 -5.71
N LEU A 78 1.62 -9.80 -5.42
CA LEU A 78 0.20 -9.74 -5.76
C LEU A 78 -0.07 -8.88 -7.00
N THR A 79 0.92 -8.38 -7.72
CA THR A 79 0.67 -7.46 -8.85
C THR A 79 -0.10 -8.12 -9.98
N LYS A 80 -1.00 -7.36 -10.62
CA LYS A 80 -1.73 -7.76 -11.83
C LYS A 80 -1.41 -6.77 -12.96
N LEU A 81 -1.08 -7.30 -14.13
CA LEU A 81 -1.02 -6.53 -15.37
C LEU A 81 -2.39 -6.59 -16.04
N LEU A 82 -2.99 -5.44 -16.34
CA LEU A 82 -4.17 -5.34 -17.20
C LEU A 82 -3.70 -5.00 -18.62
N GLY A 83 -4.25 -5.70 -19.61
CA GLY A 83 -3.93 -5.48 -21.01
C GLY A 83 -4.40 -4.12 -21.54
N GLU A 84 -4.01 -3.78 -22.77
CA GLU A 84 -4.49 -2.58 -23.45
C GLU A 84 -6.03 -2.60 -23.56
N GLY A 85 -6.69 -1.56 -23.07
CA GLY A 85 -8.16 -1.46 -23.05
C GLY A 85 -8.84 -2.18 -21.89
N GLU A 86 -8.13 -3.00 -21.12
CA GLU A 86 -8.66 -3.62 -19.90
C GLU A 86 -8.53 -2.66 -18.71
N SER A 87 -9.65 -2.42 -18.03
CA SER A 87 -9.69 -1.58 -16.82
C SER A 87 -9.95 -2.36 -15.54
N ILE A 88 -10.33 -3.64 -15.68
CA ILE A 88 -10.81 -4.49 -14.61
C ILE A 88 -10.28 -5.91 -14.81
N ALA A 89 -9.90 -6.57 -13.73
CA ALA A 89 -9.64 -8.01 -13.68
C ALA A 89 -10.34 -8.65 -12.47
N HIS A 90 -10.50 -9.97 -12.51
CA HIS A 90 -10.98 -10.75 -11.37
C HIS A 90 -9.86 -11.57 -10.73
N THR A 91 -9.99 -11.80 -9.42
CA THR A 91 -9.07 -12.60 -8.62
C THR A 91 -9.79 -13.20 -7.40
N ASN A 92 -9.34 -14.36 -6.94
CA ASN A 92 -9.76 -14.94 -5.66
C ASN A 92 -8.70 -14.76 -4.56
N THR A 93 -7.50 -14.29 -4.93
CA THR A 93 -6.45 -13.96 -3.95
C THR A 93 -6.82 -12.67 -3.22
N LEU A 94 -6.80 -12.72 -1.88
CA LEU A 94 -7.03 -11.56 -1.03
C LEU A 94 -5.71 -10.82 -0.77
N ALA A 95 -5.80 -9.50 -0.60
CA ALA A 95 -4.71 -8.65 -0.13
C ALA A 95 -4.75 -8.48 1.40
N THR A 96 -4.00 -7.52 1.93
CA THR A 96 -3.94 -7.26 3.37
C THR A 96 -5.22 -6.62 3.89
N MET A 97 -5.88 -7.27 4.86
CA MET A 97 -7.09 -6.74 5.53
C MET A 97 -6.84 -5.35 6.10
N GLY A 98 -7.86 -4.48 6.01
CA GLY A 98 -7.78 -3.08 6.39
C GLY A 98 -7.41 -2.13 5.25
N TYR A 99 -6.72 -2.61 4.20
CA TYR A 99 -6.34 -1.82 3.03
C TYR A 99 -7.13 -2.19 1.77
N ILE A 100 -7.86 -3.31 1.80
CA ILE A 100 -8.58 -3.85 0.65
C ILE A 100 -9.77 -2.94 0.29
N ALA A 101 -9.84 -2.52 -0.97
CA ALA A 101 -11.01 -1.84 -1.51
C ALA A 101 -12.27 -2.74 -1.41
N PRO A 102 -13.45 -2.20 -1.10
CA PRO A 102 -14.66 -3.00 -0.88
C PRO A 102 -15.03 -3.91 -2.06
N GLU A 103 -14.92 -3.42 -3.29
CA GLU A 103 -15.19 -4.19 -4.51
C GLU A 103 -14.19 -5.34 -4.73
N TYR A 104 -12.94 -5.15 -4.29
CA TYR A 104 -11.92 -6.18 -4.34
C TYR A 104 -12.18 -7.25 -3.26
N GLY A 105 -12.46 -6.83 -2.02
CA GLY A 105 -12.70 -7.75 -0.91
C GLY A 105 -14.00 -8.55 -1.02
N SER A 106 -15.03 -7.99 -1.67
CA SER A 106 -16.35 -8.63 -1.77
C SER A 106 -16.50 -9.56 -2.97
N VAL A 107 -16.10 -9.11 -4.16
CA VAL A 107 -16.35 -9.82 -5.43
C VAL A 107 -15.07 -10.04 -6.25
N GLY A 108 -13.90 -9.76 -5.67
CA GLY A 108 -12.61 -10.00 -6.33
C GLY A 108 -12.31 -9.04 -7.48
N LEU A 109 -12.98 -7.88 -7.54
CA LEU A 109 -12.84 -6.92 -8.63
C LEU A 109 -11.57 -6.08 -8.43
N VAL A 110 -10.62 -6.21 -9.36
CA VAL A 110 -9.34 -5.50 -9.34
C VAL A 110 -9.34 -4.44 -10.41
N SER A 111 -9.02 -3.21 -10.02
CA SER A 111 -8.76 -2.10 -10.93
C SER A 111 -7.72 -1.16 -10.32
N ARG A 112 -7.28 -0.14 -11.06
CA ARG A 112 -6.42 0.93 -10.50
C ARG A 112 -7.04 1.59 -9.26
N ARG A 113 -8.38 1.62 -9.15
CA ARG A 113 -9.07 2.23 -8.00
C ARG A 113 -8.78 1.50 -6.69
N CYS A 114 -8.42 0.21 -6.76
CA CYS A 114 -8.05 -0.56 -5.57
C CYS A 114 -6.75 -0.01 -4.93
N ASP A 115 -5.78 0.38 -5.75
CA ASP A 115 -4.54 1.00 -5.28
C ASP A 115 -4.79 2.42 -4.75
N VAL A 116 -5.69 3.18 -5.39
CA VAL A 116 -6.12 4.50 -4.89
C VAL A 116 -6.76 4.40 -3.51
N TYR A 117 -7.64 3.41 -3.31
CA TYR A 117 -8.26 3.15 -2.01
C TYR A 117 -7.21 2.79 -0.95
N SER A 118 -6.33 1.83 -1.27
CA SER A 118 -5.26 1.38 -0.38
C SER A 118 -4.33 2.53 0.00
N TYR A 119 -3.99 3.40 -0.96
CA TYR A 119 -3.24 4.63 -0.74
C TYR A 119 -3.96 5.59 0.23
N GLY A 120 -5.27 5.73 0.11
CA GLY A 120 -6.08 6.54 1.03
C GLY A 120 -6.01 6.04 2.48
N ILE A 121 -6.08 4.73 2.69
CA ILE A 121 -5.90 4.13 4.02
C ILE A 121 -4.49 4.37 4.55
N MET A 122 -3.47 4.17 3.71
CA MET A 122 -2.07 4.43 4.06
C MET A 122 -1.83 5.91 4.40
N LEU A 123 -2.49 6.84 3.69
CA LEU A 123 -2.45 8.27 4.00
C LEU A 123 -3.03 8.54 5.39
N MET A 124 -4.20 7.96 5.70
CA MET A 124 -4.81 8.09 7.02
C MET A 124 -3.87 7.56 8.12
N GLU A 125 -3.34 6.35 7.97
CA GLU A 125 -2.42 5.76 8.96
C GLU A 125 -1.14 6.59 9.11
N THR A 126 -0.58 7.08 8.01
CA THR A 126 0.65 7.89 8.03
C THR A 126 0.48 9.14 8.89
N PHE A 127 -0.66 9.83 8.80
CA PHE A 127 -0.88 11.07 9.53
C PHE A 127 -1.42 10.86 10.94
N THR A 128 -2.24 9.83 11.16
CA THR A 128 -2.83 9.52 12.48
C THR A 128 -1.94 8.63 13.35
N ARG A 129 -1.01 7.89 12.74
CA ARG A 129 -0.30 6.74 13.33
C ARG A 129 -1.24 5.66 13.87
N LYS A 130 -2.48 5.62 13.38
CA LYS A 130 -3.49 4.65 13.78
C LYS A 130 -3.65 3.63 12.66
N LYS A 131 -3.40 2.37 12.98
CA LYS A 131 -3.60 1.26 12.05
C LYS A 131 -5.09 1.19 11.67
N PRO A 132 -5.44 0.73 10.45
CA PRO A 132 -6.85 0.66 10.01
C PRO A 132 -7.72 -0.28 10.86
N TYR A 133 -7.11 -1.13 11.69
CA TYR A 133 -7.77 -2.04 12.62
C TYR A 133 -7.58 -1.64 14.09
N ASP A 134 -7.11 -0.43 14.37
CA ASP A 134 -7.06 0.13 15.73
C ASP A 134 -8.47 0.21 16.32
N GLU A 135 -8.59 -0.01 17.64
CA GLU A 135 -9.86 0.01 18.37
C GLU A 135 -10.64 1.30 18.16
N MET A 136 -9.95 2.42 17.92
CA MET A 136 -10.59 3.70 17.60
C MET A 136 -11.53 3.63 16.39
N PHE A 137 -11.28 2.72 15.45
CA PHE A 137 -12.09 2.50 14.25
C PHE A 137 -13.08 1.34 14.38
N GLN A 138 -13.01 0.58 15.48
CA GLN A 138 -14.08 -0.36 15.80
C GLN A 138 -15.23 0.44 16.37
N GLU A 139 -16.32 0.57 15.61
CA GLU A 139 -17.60 1.00 16.17
C GLU A 139 -17.89 0.14 17.41
N ASN A 140 -18.49 0.74 18.44
CA ASN A 140 -18.98 0.01 19.60
C ASN A 140 -19.88 -1.15 19.14
N LEU A 141 -19.29 -2.34 18.96
CA LEU A 141 -19.98 -3.61 18.80
C LEU A 141 -20.59 -4.05 20.14
N SER A 142 -20.99 -3.09 21.00
CA SER A 142 -21.99 -3.38 22.01
C SER A 142 -23.28 -3.63 21.26
N MET A 143 -23.47 -4.88 20.85
CA MET A 143 -24.80 -5.41 20.61
C MET A 143 -25.62 -5.03 21.83
N ARG A 144 -26.53 -4.07 21.66
CA ARG A 144 -27.71 -4.00 22.51
C ARG A 144 -28.47 -5.30 22.25
N SER A 145 -28.25 -6.27 23.15
CA SER A 145 -29.10 -7.43 23.33
C SER A 145 -30.52 -6.98 23.71
#